data_AF-A0A2M6XB87-F1
#
_entry.id   AF-A0A2M6XB87-F1
#
_cell.length_a   1.000
_cell.length_b   1.000
_cell.length_c   1.000
_cell.angle_alpha   90.00
_cell.angle_beta   90.00
_cell.angle_gamma   90.00
#
_symmetry.space_group_name_H-M   'P 1'
#
loop_
_entity.id
_entity.type
_entity.pdbx_description
1 polymer ?
#
loop_
_entity_poly.entity_id
_entity_poly.type
_entity_poly.pdbx_seq_one_letter_code
_entity_poly.pdbx_strand_id
1 'polypeptide(L)' 'MVAKIHSEKPPAKLHRPSWDDYFMNLAQHVATRSTCLRHHVGAVLIRNKRILATGYNGAPSGMKRGIR' A
#
# COMPACT_ATOMS: atom_id res chain seq x y z
N MET A 1 -3.55 11.17 11.59
CA MET A 1 -3.77 9.92 12.34
C MET A 1 -2.49 9.11 12.27
N VAL A 2 -1.76 8.95 13.38
CA VAL A 2 -0.66 7.97 13.45
C VAL A 2 -1.28 6.71 14.03
N ALA A 3 -1.40 5.65 13.22
CA ALA A 3 -1.87 4.38 13.74
C ALA A 3 -0.80 3.81 14.68
N LYS A 4 -1.13 3.71 15.98
CA LYS A 4 -0.30 3.02 16.97
C LYS A 4 -0.60 1.54 16.86
N ILE A 5 0.33 0.76 16.33
CA ILE A 5 0.17 -0.70 16.21
C ILE A 5 0.46 -1.29 17.59
N HIS A 6 -0.56 -1.78 18.29
CA HIS A 6 -0.38 -2.64 19.46
C HIS A 6 -0.02 -4.03 18.94
N SER A 7 1.23 -4.46 19.15
CA SER A 7 1.74 -5.75 18.70
C SER A 7 1.49 -6.79 19.80
N GLU A 8 0.45 -7.61 19.67
CA GLU A 8 0.34 -8.84 20.45
C GLU A 8 1.20 -9.95 19.82
N LYS A 9 1.99 -10.61 20.68
CA LYS A 9 2.82 -11.81 20.49
C LYS A 9 3.80 -11.80 19.28
N PRO A 10 5.13 -11.73 19.51
CA PRO A 10 6.09 -11.68 18.43
C PRO A 10 6.10 -13.01 17.64
N PRO A 11 5.98 -12.99 16.30
CA PRO A 11 6.10 -14.20 15.50
C PRO A 11 7.53 -14.78 15.58
N ALA A 12 7.62 -16.10 15.50
CA ALA A 12 8.86 -16.86 15.58
C ALA A 12 9.90 -16.35 14.57
N LYS A 13 11.12 -16.05 15.05
CA LYS A 13 12.26 -15.43 14.33
C LYS A 13 11.82 -14.33 13.35
N LEU A 14 11.68 -13.10 13.87
CA LEU A 14 11.48 -11.87 13.11
C LEU A 14 12.66 -11.61 12.15
N HIS A 15 12.69 -12.29 11.00
CA HIS A 15 13.53 -11.86 9.89
C HIS A 15 12.95 -10.53 9.41
N ARG A 16 13.64 -9.45 9.72
CA ARG A 16 13.28 -8.13 9.19
C ARG A 16 13.28 -8.24 7.66
N PRO A 17 12.17 -7.94 6.98
CA PRO A 17 12.12 -8.02 5.52
C PRO A 17 13.17 -7.10 4.90
N SER A 18 13.66 -7.50 3.73
CA SER A 18 14.51 -6.62 2.93
C SER A 18 13.73 -5.34 2.58
N TRP A 19 14.45 -4.30 2.16
CA TRP A 19 13.79 -3.07 1.71
C TRP A 19 12.88 -3.30 0.51
N ASP A 20 13.31 -4.15 -0.43
CA ASP A 20 12.53 -4.46 -1.63
C ASP A 20 11.25 -5.19 -1.25
N ASP A 21 11.33 -6.23 -0.40
CA ASP A 21 10.14 -6.94 0.09
C ASP A 21 9.19 -5.99 0.83
N TYR A 22 9.74 -5.13 1.69
CA TYR A 22 8.95 -4.15 2.43
C TYR A 22 8.18 -3.20 1.50
N PHE A 23 8.86 -2.63 0.51
CA PHE A 23 8.24 -1.68 -0.41
C PHE A 23 7.30 -2.34 -1.42
N MET A 24 7.62 -3.54 -1.89
CA MET A 24 6.75 -4.31 -2.77
C MET A 24 5.48 -4.77 -2.05
N ASN A 25 5.59 -5.25 -0.81
CA ASN A 25 4.41 -5.59 0.00
C ASN A 25 3.55 -4.35 0.27
N LEU A 26 4.17 -3.19 0.50
CA LEU A 26 3.45 -1.94 0.63
C LEU A 26 2.72 -1.56 -0.68
N ALA A 27 3.37 -1.70 -1.84
CA ALA A 27 2.74 -1.42 -3.13
C ALA A 27 1.53 -2.33 -3.38
N GLN A 28 1.64 -3.63 -3.07
CA GLN A 28 0.52 -4.58 -3.10
C GLN A 28 -0.61 -4.16 -2.15
N HIS A 29 -0.27 -3.74 -0.93
CA HIS A 29 -1.26 -3.28 0.05
C HIS A 29 -1.98 -2.01 -0.44
N VAL A 30 -1.25 -1.06 -1.03
CA VAL A 30 -1.84 0.14 -1.65
C VAL A 30 -2.78 -0.23 -2.81
N ALA A 31 -2.42 -1.24 -3.62
CA ALA A 31 -3.24 -1.73 -4.73
C ALA A 31 -4.62 -2.25 -4.29
N THR A 32 -4.75 -2.74 -3.05
CA THR A 32 -6.05 -3.20 -2.48
C THR A 32 -7.11 -2.10 -2.43
N ARG A 33 -6.69 -0.83 -2.48
CA ARG A 33 -7.59 0.34 -2.51
C ARG A 33 -8.06 0.71 -3.92
N SER A 34 -7.53 0.07 -4.96
CA SER A 34 -7.95 0.30 -6.33
C SER A 34 -9.44 0.07 -6.51
N THR A 35 -10.08 0.96 -7.28
CA THR A 35 -11.50 0.82 -7.65
C THR A 35 -11.68 0.29 -9.06
N CYS A 36 -10.60 -0.07 -9.75
CA CYS A 36 -10.66 -0.63 -11.10
C CYS A 36 -11.11 -2.09 -11.04
N LEU A 37 -12.07 -2.48 -11.88
CA LEU A 37 -12.61 -3.85 -11.91
C LEU A 37 -11.68 -4.87 -12.58
N ARG A 38 -10.68 -4.42 -13.33
CA ARG A 38 -9.82 -5.29 -14.15
C ARG A 38 -8.46 -5.54 -13.52
N HIS A 39 -7.77 -4.46 -13.13
CA HIS A 39 -6.41 -4.55 -12.61
C HIS A 39 -6.28 -3.69 -11.35
N HIS A 40 -5.81 -4.29 -10.27
CA HIS A 40 -5.49 -3.59 -9.03
C HIS A 40 -4.00 -3.24 -9.05
N VAL A 41 -3.70 -1.95 -9.30
CA VAL A 41 -2.33 -1.44 -9.39
C VAL A 41 -2.08 -0.52 -8.22
N GLY A 42 -0.94 -0.70 -7.56
CA GLY A 42 -0.44 0.16 -6.49
C GLY A 42 1.00 0.58 -6.78
N ALA A 43 1.35 1.80 -6.38
CA ALA A 43 2.66 2.39 -6.57
C ALA A 43 3.13 3.10 -5.31
N VAL A 44 4.44 3.06 -5.07
CA VAL A 44 5.11 3.71 -3.94
C VAL A 44 6.33 4.45 -4.48
N LEU A 45 6.40 5.77 -4.25
CA LEU A 45 7.55 6.59 -4.60
C LEU A 45 8.49 6.68 -3.39
N ILE A 46 9.74 6.26 -3.56
CA ILE A 46 10.71 6.13 -2.47
C ILE A 46 11.95 6.96 -2.76
N ARG A 47 12.49 7.62 -1.74
CA ARG A 47 13.81 8.26 -1.76
C ARG A 47 14.50 8.02 -0.43
N ASN A 48 15.76 7.57 -0.46
CA ASN A 48 16.56 7.32 0.74
C ASN A 48 15.82 6.45 1.78
N LYS A 49 15.15 5.38 1.31
CA LYS A 49 14.34 4.46 2.15
C LYS A 49 13.16 5.13 2.87
N ARG A 50 12.73 6.31 2.41
CA ARG A 50 11.54 7.03 2.90
C ARG A 50 10.49 7.08 1.80
N ILE A 51 9.25 6.83 2.19
CA ILE A 51 8.09 6.92 1.31
C ILE A 51 7.76 8.41 1.14
N LEU A 52 7.74 8.88 -0.11
CA LEU A 52 7.36 10.25 -0.46
C LEU A 52 5.89 10.34 -0.82
N ALA A 53 5.39 9.35 -1.56
CA ALA A 53 4.00 9.27 -1.99
C ALA A 53 3.58 7.82 -2.23
N THR A 54 2.28 7.56 -2.16
CA THR A 54 1.65 6.31 -2.57
C THR A 54 0.48 6.62 -3.50
N GLY A 55 0.12 5.67 -4.34
CA GLY A 55 -1.01 5.81 -5.25
C GLY A 55 -1.53 4.47 -5.75
N TYR A 56 -2.79 4.45 -6.16
CA TYR A 56 -3.43 3.32 -6.81
C TYR A 56 -4.27 3.81 -7.99
N ASN A 57 -4.57 2.92 -8.94
CA ASN A 57 -5.42 3.26 -10.07
C ASN A 57 -6.91 3.29 -9.67
N GLY A 58 -7.69 4.22 -10.23
CA GLY A 58 -9.11 4.35 -9.91
C GLY A 58 -9.75 5.59 -10.51
N ALA A 59 -11.02 5.81 -10.20
CA ALA A 59 -11.70 7.05 -10.58
C ALA A 59 -11.05 8.25 -9.85
N PRO A 60 -11.01 9.44 -10.48
CA PRO A 60 -10.57 10.66 -9.81
C PRO A 60 -11.35 10.90 -8.51
N SER A 61 -10.69 11.57 -7.56
CA SER A 61 -11.31 11.89 -6.27
C SER A 61 -12.58 12.72 -6.46
N GLY A 62 -13.64 12.39 -5.71
CA GLY A 62 -14.94 13.07 -5.80
C GLY A 62 -15.82 12.65 -6.98
N MET A 63 -15.32 11.82 -7.90
CA MET A 63 -16.14 11.26 -8.97
C MET A 63 -16.83 9.98 -8.50
N LYS A 64 -18.16 9.89 -8.70
CA LYS A 64 -18.86 8.61 -8.52
C LYS A 64 -18.23 7.60 -9.49
N ARG A 65 -17.83 6.43 -8.98
CA ARG A 65 -17.42 5.31 -9.82
C ARG A 65 -18.52 5.14 -10.88
N GLY A 66 -18.18 5.32 -12.15
CA GLY A 66 -19.10 5.20 -13.28
C GLY A 66 -19.53 3.76 -13.45
N ILE A 67 -20.32 3.28 -12.49
CA ILE A 67 -21.14 2.09 -12.61
C ILE A 67 -22.43 2.65 -13.20
N ARG A 68 -22.56 2.56 -14.52
CA ARG A 68 -23.88 2.52 -15.14
C ARG A 68 -24.52 1.20 -14.75
#